data_AF-A0A1H8IMZ7-F1
#
_entry.id   AF-A0A1H8IMZ7-F1
#
_cell.length_a   1.000
_cell.length_b   1.000
_cell.length_c   1.000
_cell.angle_alpha   90.00
_cell.angle_beta   90.00
_cell.angle_gamma   90.00
#
_symmetry.space_group_name_H-M   'P 1'
#
loop_
_entity.id
_entity.type
_entity.pdbx_description
1 polymer ?
#
loop_
_entity_poly.entity_id
_entity_poly.type
_entity_poly.pdbx_seq_one_letter_code
_entity_poly.pdbx_strand_id
1 'polypeptide(L)'
;MRQLLVLIAAAAAFLGVAAEAGNDKAGKGQSGGAYKATDCPPGLAKKNPPCVPPGQARKYGRGDVIYGDYRIIGDPGRYGLDRDQTYYRVGDYVYRVDRDTREVLDLIGAVARVLD
;
A
#
# COMPACT_ATOMS: atom_id res chain seq x y z
N MET A 1 -25.05 -67.55 -24.89
CA MET A 1 -25.55 -66.90 -26.13
C MET A 1 -25.39 -65.40 -25.96
N ARG A 2 -24.62 -64.77 -26.88
CA ARG A 2 -24.62 -63.32 -27.22
C ARG A 2 -24.23 -62.35 -26.09
N GLN A 3 -23.35 -61.38 -26.23
CA GLN A 3 -22.68 -60.73 -27.36
C GLN A 3 -21.53 -59.93 -26.71
N LEU A 4 -20.27 -60.13 -27.11
CA LEU A 4 -19.53 -59.34 -28.11
C LEU A 4 -19.06 -57.95 -27.62
N LEU A 5 -17.74 -57.89 -27.38
CA LEU A 5 -16.79 -56.85 -27.80
C LEU A 5 -17.24 -55.39 -27.71
N VAL A 6 -16.66 -54.66 -26.75
CA VAL A 6 -16.22 -53.28 -27.00
C VAL A 6 -14.80 -53.13 -26.45
N LEU A 7 -13.83 -53.27 -27.36
CA LEU A 7 -12.52 -52.64 -27.25
C LEU A 7 -12.67 -51.16 -27.62
N ILE A 8 -11.64 -50.36 -27.29
CA ILE A 8 -11.41 -48.94 -27.63
C ILE A 8 -11.95 -48.01 -26.52
N ALA A 9 -11.18 -47.15 -25.84
CA ALA A 9 -9.98 -46.43 -26.26
C ALA A 9 -9.14 -45.92 -25.08
N ALA A 10 -7.87 -45.66 -25.42
CA ALA A 10 -7.04 -44.56 -24.94
C ALA A 10 -6.48 -44.62 -23.51
N ALA A 11 -5.20 -44.98 -23.47
CA ALA A 11 -4.28 -44.79 -22.37
C ALA A 11 -4.28 -43.34 -21.85
N ALA A 12 -4.22 -43.22 -20.53
CA ALA A 12 -3.89 -42.00 -19.84
C ALA A 12 -2.45 -41.56 -20.16
N ALA A 13 -2.28 -40.30 -20.54
CA ALA A 13 -1.05 -39.55 -20.33
C ALA A 13 -1.43 -38.11 -19.98
N PHE A 14 -1.33 -37.80 -18.69
CA PHE A 14 -1.08 -36.47 -18.14
C PHE A 14 0.19 -35.90 -18.85
N LEU A 15 0.41 -34.62 -19.14
CA LEU A 15 0.21 -33.38 -18.38
C LEU A 15 0.23 -32.21 -19.38
N GLY A 16 -0.69 -31.26 -19.22
CA GLY A 16 -0.70 -30.03 -20.00
C GLY A 16 -1.79 -29.08 -19.53
N VAL A 17 -1.78 -28.72 -18.25
CA VAL A 17 -2.60 -27.60 -17.76
C VAL A 17 -1.98 -26.33 -18.34
N ALA A 18 -2.64 -25.76 -19.34
CA ALA A 18 -2.37 -24.42 -19.81
C ALA A 18 -2.63 -23.45 -18.65
N ALA A 19 -1.64 -22.63 -18.35
CA ALA A 19 -1.73 -21.59 -17.34
C ALA A 19 -2.90 -20.64 -17.65
N GLU A 20 -3.89 -20.61 -16.76
CA GLU A 20 -4.80 -19.49 -16.61
C GLU A 20 -4.04 -18.33 -15.92
N ALA A 21 -3.21 -17.64 -16.70
CA ALA A 21 -2.65 -16.37 -16.25
C ALA A 21 -3.71 -15.30 -16.45
N GLY A 22 -4.14 -14.75 -15.32
CA GLY A 22 -5.32 -13.93 -15.20
C GLY A 22 -5.31 -12.70 -16.09
N ASN A 23 -6.54 -12.29 -16.42
CA ASN A 23 -6.96 -10.94 -16.68
C ASN A 23 -6.18 -9.92 -15.80
N ASP A 24 -5.15 -9.31 -16.37
CA ASP A 24 -4.47 -8.17 -15.76
C ASP A 24 -5.44 -6.98 -15.80
N LYS A 25 -6.17 -6.83 -14.70
CA LYS A 25 -6.95 -5.62 -14.46
C LYS A 25 -6.01 -4.43 -14.57
N ALA A 26 -6.45 -3.48 -15.38
CA ALA A 26 -5.93 -2.13 -15.44
C ALA A 26 -5.69 -1.56 -14.03
N GLY A 27 -4.45 -1.68 -13.56
CA GLY A 27 -3.95 -0.94 -12.41
C GLY A 27 -3.70 0.49 -12.86
N LYS A 28 -4.75 1.33 -12.78
CA LYS A 28 -4.66 2.77 -12.94
C LYS A 28 -3.92 3.33 -11.71
N GLY A 29 -2.60 3.11 -11.66
CA GLY A 29 -1.71 3.78 -10.72
C GLY A 29 -1.78 5.27 -11.03
N GLN A 30 -2.51 6.01 -10.21
CA GLN A 30 -2.67 7.45 -10.34
C GLN A 30 -1.29 8.08 -10.17
N SER A 31 -0.63 8.33 -11.30
CA SER A 31 0.54 9.19 -11.41
C SER A 31 0.23 10.47 -10.66
N GLY A 32 0.74 10.56 -9.43
CA GLY A 32 0.69 11.76 -8.64
C GLY A 32 1.31 12.84 -9.49
N GLY A 33 0.49 13.80 -9.93
CA GLY A 33 0.89 14.82 -10.89
C GLY A 33 2.19 15.43 -10.41
N ALA A 34 3.24 15.30 -11.24
CA ALA A 34 4.43 16.10 -11.12
C ALA A 34 4.02 17.55 -11.39
N TYR A 35 3.43 18.21 -10.38
CA TYR A 35 3.30 19.66 -10.42
C TYR A 35 4.75 20.17 -10.49
N LYS A 36 5.03 20.88 -11.57
CA LYS A 36 6.32 21.50 -11.77
C LYS A 36 6.57 22.38 -10.55
N ALA A 37 7.68 22.18 -9.85
CA ALA A 37 8.05 22.87 -8.60
C ALA A 37 8.11 24.41 -8.71
N THR A 38 7.80 24.98 -9.87
CA THR A 38 7.97 26.38 -10.24
C THR A 38 6.77 27.27 -9.89
N ASP A 39 5.56 26.73 -9.67
CA ASP A 39 4.34 27.53 -9.38
C ASP A 39 3.90 27.45 -7.90
N CYS A 40 4.76 26.90 -7.05
CA CYS A 40 4.43 26.66 -5.66
C CYS A 40 4.66 27.92 -4.81
N PRO A 41 3.67 28.40 -4.04
CA PRO A 41 3.86 29.54 -3.15
C PRO A 41 5.09 29.35 -2.25
N PRO A 42 5.88 30.41 -1.99
CA PRO A 42 7.04 30.30 -1.10
C PRO A 42 6.59 29.74 0.25
N GLY A 43 7.23 28.65 0.69
CA GLY A 43 6.91 27.92 1.92
C GLY A 43 6.13 26.61 1.72
N LEU A 44 5.41 26.44 0.61
CA LEU A 44 4.69 25.18 0.32
C LEU A 44 5.55 24.19 -0.50
N ALA A 45 6.51 24.70 -1.26
CA ALA A 45 7.46 23.91 -2.06
C ALA A 45 8.39 23.02 -1.22
N LYS A 46 8.60 23.37 0.06
CA LYS A 46 9.48 22.64 0.99
C LYS A 46 8.76 21.61 1.84
N LYS A 47 7.42 21.52 1.73
CA LYS A 47 6.65 20.49 2.41
C LYS A 47 6.64 19.22 1.57
N ASN A 48 6.39 18.08 2.21
CA ASN A 48 6.16 16.82 1.49
C ASN A 48 4.77 16.29 1.86
N PRO A 49 3.86 16.08 0.89
CA PRO A 49 3.98 16.38 -0.55
C PRO A 49 4.08 17.89 -0.84
N PRO A 50 4.98 18.34 -1.74
CA PRO A 50 5.08 19.76 -2.05
C PRO A 50 3.82 20.31 -2.71
N CYS A 51 3.59 21.61 -2.51
CA CYS A 51 2.44 22.32 -3.07
C CYS A 51 1.06 21.84 -2.60
N VAL A 52 1.01 21.00 -1.56
CA VAL A 52 -0.23 20.62 -0.91
C VAL A 52 -0.35 21.34 0.43
N PRO A 53 -1.44 22.10 0.66
CA PRO A 53 -1.72 22.70 1.95
C PRO A 53 -1.66 21.66 3.08
N PRO A 54 -1.13 22.02 4.26
CA PRO A 54 -1.18 21.14 5.43
C PRO A 54 -2.64 20.72 5.69
N GLY A 55 -2.87 19.44 5.99
CA GLY A 55 -4.20 18.85 6.10
C GLY A 55 -4.84 18.31 4.80
N GLN A 56 -4.42 18.75 3.62
CA GLN A 56 -4.90 18.24 2.31
C GLN A 56 -3.95 17.19 1.67
N ALA A 57 -2.84 16.88 2.33
CA ALA A 57 -1.91 15.86 1.89
C ALA A 57 -2.61 14.50 1.71
N ARG A 58 -2.24 13.78 0.64
CA ARG A 58 -2.78 12.44 0.35
C ARG A 58 -2.53 11.52 1.55
N LYS A 59 -3.55 10.78 1.96
CA LYS A 59 -3.46 9.77 3.02
C LYS A 59 -3.13 8.42 2.40
N TYR A 60 -2.26 7.67 3.04
CA TYR A 60 -2.08 6.24 2.75
C TYR A 60 -3.24 5.43 3.36
N GLY A 61 -3.71 4.43 2.61
CA GLY A 61 -4.68 3.44 3.06
C GLY A 61 -3.99 2.20 3.64
N ARG A 62 -4.78 1.32 4.26
CA ARG A 62 -4.29 0.02 4.74
C ARG A 62 -3.82 -0.84 3.56
N GLY A 63 -2.65 -1.47 3.68
CA GLY A 63 -2.02 -2.25 2.61
C GLY A 63 -1.16 -1.42 1.65
N ASP A 64 -1.21 -0.08 1.74
CA ASP A 64 -0.29 0.75 0.96
C ASP A 64 1.12 0.70 1.57
N VAL A 65 2.14 0.86 0.74
CA VAL A 65 3.53 0.93 1.22
C VAL A 65 4.04 2.38 1.18
N ILE A 66 4.65 2.82 2.28
CA ILE A 66 5.17 4.19 2.40
C ILE A 66 6.61 4.26 1.86
N TYR A 67 6.78 4.95 0.73
CA TYR A 67 8.08 5.19 0.08
C TYR A 67 8.55 6.66 0.13
N GLY A 68 7.70 7.59 0.57
CA GLY A 68 7.98 9.04 0.56
C GLY A 68 8.75 9.56 1.78
N ASP A 69 8.65 10.86 2.07
CA ASP A 69 9.09 11.38 3.38
C ASP A 69 8.22 10.80 4.47
N TYR A 70 8.84 10.03 5.35
CA TYR A 70 8.28 9.69 6.63
C TYR A 70 9.32 9.94 7.72
N ARG A 71 8.82 10.26 8.91
CA ARG A 71 9.63 10.31 10.12
C ARG A 71 9.20 9.19 11.05
N ILE A 72 10.15 8.36 11.44
CA ILE A 72 9.90 7.29 12.42
C ILE A 72 9.67 7.92 13.80
N ILE A 73 8.63 7.49 14.49
CA ILE A 73 8.39 7.86 15.88
C ILE A 73 9.21 6.92 16.75
N GLY A 74 10.35 7.41 17.25
CA GLY A 74 11.31 6.59 18.00
C GLY A 74 10.87 6.22 19.42
N ASP A 75 9.98 7.02 20.03
CA ASP A 75 9.41 6.73 21.34
C ASP A 75 7.87 6.82 21.24
N PRO A 76 7.20 5.72 20.85
CA PRO A 76 5.74 5.70 20.70
C PRO A 76 5.02 5.90 22.04
N GLY A 77 5.59 5.39 23.13
CA GLY A 77 5.00 5.41 24.46
C GLY A 77 4.73 6.81 25.01
N ARG A 78 5.55 7.81 24.66
CA ARG A 78 5.30 9.22 25.00
C ARG A 78 3.99 9.78 24.46
N TYR A 79 3.40 9.12 23.48
CA TYR A 79 2.17 9.55 22.81
C TYR A 79 1.01 8.58 23.04
N GLY A 80 1.12 7.71 24.08
CA GLY A 80 0.12 6.68 24.36
C GLY A 80 0.02 5.60 23.29
N LEU A 81 1.02 5.50 22.40
CA LEU A 81 1.09 4.47 21.38
C LEU A 81 1.83 3.24 21.91
N ASP A 82 1.51 2.08 21.33
CA ASP A 82 2.14 0.81 21.66
C ASP A 82 3.65 0.86 21.36
N ARG A 83 4.49 0.38 22.27
CA ARG A 83 5.96 0.53 22.14
C ARG A 83 6.59 -0.57 21.29
N ASP A 84 5.87 -1.66 21.06
CA ASP A 84 6.34 -2.81 20.28
C ASP A 84 6.01 -2.65 18.80
N GLN A 85 5.15 -1.69 18.45
CA GLN A 85 4.77 -1.37 17.07
C GLN A 85 5.61 -0.23 16.46
N THR A 86 5.74 -0.25 15.13
CA THR A 86 6.42 0.81 14.38
C THR A 86 5.43 1.83 13.85
N TYR A 87 5.74 3.11 14.04
CA TYR A 87 4.88 4.21 13.59
C TYR A 87 5.64 5.22 12.75
N TYR A 88 5.04 5.57 11.60
CA TYR A 88 5.55 6.55 10.68
C TYR A 88 4.67 7.79 10.72
N ARG A 89 5.29 8.95 10.87
CA ARG A 89 4.65 10.24 10.65
C ARG A 89 4.88 10.67 9.20
N VAL A 90 3.81 10.86 8.45
CA VAL A 90 3.85 11.46 7.11
C VAL A 90 3.00 12.71 7.10
N GLY A 91 3.64 13.87 6.93
CA GLY A 91 3.00 15.17 7.06
C GLY A 91 2.31 15.34 8.41
N ASP A 92 0.98 15.36 8.39
CA ASP A 92 0.12 15.58 9.55
C ASP A 92 -0.49 14.28 10.12
N TYR A 93 -0.15 13.12 9.56
CA TYR A 93 -0.75 11.83 9.92
C TYR A 93 0.26 10.88 10.52
N VAL A 94 -0.22 10.04 11.44
CA VAL A 94 0.53 8.93 12.03
C VAL A 94 -0.05 7.61 11.55
N TYR A 95 0.81 6.77 10.99
CA TYR A 95 0.50 5.44 10.48
C TYR A 95 1.19 4.39 11.33
N ARG A 96 0.49 3.33 11.70
CA ARG A 96 1.12 2.09 12.14
C ARG A 96 1.53 1.33 10.90
N VAL A 97 2.79 0.92 10.87
CA VAL A 97 3.36 0.20 9.73
C VAL A 97 3.98 -1.11 10.16
N ASP A 98 4.06 -2.04 9.22
CA ASP A 98 4.95 -3.17 9.31
C ASP A 98 6.40 -2.69 9.16
N ARG A 99 7.28 -3.13 10.05
CA ARG A 99 8.64 -2.62 10.13
C ARG A 99 9.50 -3.06 8.94
N ASP A 100 9.24 -4.26 8.42
CA ASP A 100 10.07 -4.89 7.40
C ASP A 100 9.64 -4.46 5.98
N THR A 101 8.33 -4.39 5.74
CA THR A 101 7.76 -4.08 4.43
C THR A 101 7.41 -2.60 4.24
N ARG A 102 7.25 -1.84 5.34
CA ARG A 102 6.71 -0.47 5.36
C ARG A 102 5.24 -0.38 4.92
N GLU A 103 4.54 -1.51 4.94
CA GLU A 103 3.11 -1.56 4.67
C GLU A 103 2.32 -0.89 5.79
N VAL A 104 1.33 -0.09 5.43
CA VAL A 104 0.41 0.54 6.37
C VAL A 104 -0.53 -0.51 6.93
N LEU A 105 -0.36 -0.80 8.21
CA LEU A 105 -1.23 -1.67 8.98
C LEU A 105 -2.42 -0.89 9.53
N ASP A 106 -2.26 0.39 9.87
CA ASP A 106 -3.37 1.22 10.34
C ASP A 106 -3.11 2.73 10.24
N LEU A 107 -4.18 3.52 10.14
CA LEU A 107 -4.12 4.98 10.28
C LEU A 107 -4.57 5.35 11.70
N ILE A 108 -3.64 5.84 12.51
CA ILE A 108 -3.92 6.22 13.90
C ILE A 108 -4.68 7.54 13.97
N GLY A 109 -4.35 8.49 13.10
CA GLY A 109 -5.07 9.75 12.99
C GLY A 109 -4.18 10.93 12.63
N ALA A 110 -4.77 12.12 12.68
CA ALA A 110 -4.03 13.37 12.58
C ALA A 110 -3.27 13.63 13.89
N VAL A 111 -2.04 14.14 13.80
CA VAL A 111 -1.20 14.50 14.96
C VAL A 111 -1.97 15.37 15.97
N ALA A 112 -2.87 16.24 15.51
CA ALA A 112 -3.67 17.13 16.34
C ALA A 112 -4.74 16.45 17.24
N ARG A 113 -5.06 15.16 17.01
CA ARG A 113 -6.04 14.41 17.82
C ARG A 113 -5.39 13.41 18.78
N VAL A 114 -4.08 13.15 18.61
CA VAL A 114 -3.33 12.13 19.36
C VAL A 114 -2.44 12.76 20.43
N LEU A 115 -2.19 14.08 20.36
CA LEU A 115 -1.29 14.82 21.26
C LEU A 115 -1.99 15.81 22.19
N ASP A 116 -3.29 15.63 22.45
CA ASP A 116 -4.03 16.38 23.49
C ASP A 116 -3.90 15.68 24.85
#